data_AF-S6EMS5-F1
#
_entry.id   AF-S6EMS5-F1
#
_cell.length_a   1.000
_cell.length_b   1.000
_cell.length_c   1.000
_cell.angle_alpha   90.00
_cell.angle_beta   90.00
_cell.angle_gamma   90.00
#
_symmetry.space_group_name_H-M   'P 1'
#
loop_
_entity.id
_entity.type
_entity.pdbx_description
1 polymer ?
#
loop_
_entity_poly.entity_id
_entity_poly.type
_entity_poly.pdbx_seq_one_letter_code
_entity_poly.pdbx_strand_id
1 'polypeptide(L)'
;MIIENELQNFSVRIESFKSESNNELLGSGIWWEPEETSEYIYIFTAAHVVLDKKDIVVRYIDENQNELEVRIEDNNIAYHKDKKIIEGELPSRDVAVLRCKRQEANKAIVNTYKLQKVENLKSNREMIFSGFPDALHQKSSFIFSNRIVNATLGNIDKREKRFTYGISSSVIVNPYEANEQLIGFSGAGIFLNDNSELLLLGINSNSLGKQADLGTCAAMSSELIVEICEEKKWDIPIIANSVIGNLEDAIENFLDEIDNDELQEIMKEIIENDFEKVIKGDFCGISKECEKANCSHECQTFRNYLLIILCILKYLNDSIKFEKAWIENEGERIPVKYICCDGELQLNKVTLSSFINSLKNDYLINNKIDEKSLILWGTKKPVKGIEKYCTPKNFRRIIKDIKGTYTSGSRFDIKRGLSQPKDLAIIEISTLIEKINDHTLEDMVNLIKESLAN
;
A
#
# COMPACT_ATOMS: atom_id res chain seq x y z
N MET A 1 -1.25 21.34 -0.52
CA MET A 1 -2.60 21.29 0.05
C MET A 1 -2.44 21.04 1.55
N ILE A 2 -3.20 21.72 2.41
CA ILE A 2 -3.05 21.61 3.87
C ILE A 2 -3.87 20.40 4.33
N ILE A 3 -3.23 19.41 4.97
CA ILE A 3 -3.84 18.17 5.47
C ILE A 3 -5.13 18.40 6.28
N GLU A 4 -5.20 19.51 7.00
CA GLU A 4 -6.35 19.93 7.80
C GLU A 4 -7.64 20.05 6.97
N ASN A 5 -7.55 20.58 5.75
CA ASN A 5 -8.69 20.68 4.84
C ASN A 5 -9.13 19.30 4.33
N GLU A 6 -8.19 18.39 4.08
CA GLU A 6 -8.53 17.02 3.68
C GLU A 6 -9.24 16.27 4.80
N LEU A 7 -8.74 16.38 6.04
CA LEU A 7 -9.36 15.77 7.21
C LEU A 7 -10.77 16.28 7.45
N GLN A 8 -11.02 17.57 7.23
CA GLN A 8 -12.36 18.14 7.34
C GLN A 8 -13.32 17.51 6.32
N ASN A 9 -12.85 17.27 5.10
CA ASN A 9 -13.64 16.62 4.04
C ASN A 9 -13.88 15.12 4.31
N PHE A 10 -12.98 14.45 5.04
CA PHE A 10 -13.17 13.06 5.44
C PHE A 10 -14.08 12.90 6.65
N SER A 11 -14.03 13.86 7.57
CA SER A 11 -14.72 13.76 8.84
C SER A 11 -16.23 13.86 8.65
N VAL A 12 -16.96 12.97 9.31
CA VAL A 12 -18.43 13.01 9.34
C VAL A 12 -18.96 13.01 10.74
N ARG A 13 -20.15 13.58 10.89
CA ARG A 13 -20.88 13.63 12.15
C ARG A 13 -21.93 12.53 12.14
N ILE A 14 -21.88 11.65 13.15
CA ILE A 14 -22.82 10.54 13.30
C ILE A 14 -23.92 10.98 14.26
N GLU A 15 -25.15 10.88 13.81
CA GLU A 15 -26.33 11.36 14.54
C GLU A 15 -27.44 10.30 14.56
N SER A 16 -28.36 10.43 15.52
CA SER A 16 -29.64 9.71 15.49
C SER A 16 -30.76 10.72 15.19
N PHE A 17 -31.59 10.40 14.20
CA PHE A 17 -32.72 11.25 13.81
C PHE A 17 -33.81 11.20 14.88
N LYS A 18 -34.22 12.37 15.42
CA LYS A 18 -35.39 12.47 16.31
C LYS A 18 -36.56 13.20 15.68
N SER A 19 -36.31 14.31 14.99
CA SER A 19 -37.31 15.12 14.28
C SER A 19 -36.62 16.04 13.27
N GLU A 20 -37.39 16.67 12.35
CA GLU A 20 -36.96 17.46 11.16
C GLU A 20 -35.84 18.51 11.39
N SER A 21 -35.44 18.80 12.63
CA SER A 21 -34.34 19.72 12.94
C SER A 21 -33.59 19.40 14.25
N ASN A 22 -33.76 18.20 14.83
CA ASN A 22 -33.23 17.89 16.16
C ASN A 22 -32.58 16.51 16.23
N ASN A 23 -31.52 16.31 15.45
CA ASN A 23 -30.72 15.09 15.55
C ASN A 23 -29.89 15.10 16.83
N GLU A 24 -29.73 13.95 17.47
CA GLU A 24 -28.84 13.75 18.60
C GLU A 24 -27.45 13.39 18.10
N LEU A 25 -26.43 14.12 18.55
CA LEU A 25 -25.04 13.78 18.27
C LEU A 25 -24.68 12.47 18.98
N LEU A 26 -24.22 11.48 18.21
CA LEU A 26 -23.74 10.21 18.75
C LEU A 26 -22.21 10.16 18.80
N GLY A 27 -21.56 10.76 17.81
CA GLY A 27 -20.11 10.79 17.72
C GLY A 27 -19.61 11.25 16.35
N SER A 28 -18.38 10.85 16.07
CA SER A 28 -17.66 11.16 14.84
C SER A 28 -17.52 9.90 13.97
N GLY A 29 -17.18 10.09 12.71
CA GLY A 29 -16.82 9.02 11.80
C GLY A 29 -15.89 9.54 10.73
N ILE A 30 -15.48 8.63 9.86
CA ILE A 30 -14.69 8.99 8.70
C ILE A 30 -15.21 8.34 7.44
N TRP A 31 -15.36 9.16 6.42
CA TRP A 31 -15.75 8.74 5.08
C TRP A 31 -14.62 7.98 4.39
N TRP A 32 -14.97 6.96 3.63
CA TRP A 32 -14.06 6.24 2.75
C TRP A 32 -14.77 5.91 1.44
N GLU A 33 -14.10 6.23 0.35
CA GLU A 33 -14.61 6.03 -1.00
C GLU A 33 -13.76 4.98 -1.71
N PRO A 34 -14.35 3.83 -2.09
CA PRO A 34 -13.69 2.84 -2.95
C PRO A 34 -13.59 3.35 -4.40
N GLU A 35 -13.06 2.51 -5.29
CA GLU A 35 -13.01 2.76 -6.73
C GLU A 35 -14.38 3.16 -7.31
N GLU A 36 -14.38 3.92 -8.41
CA GLU A 36 -15.58 4.47 -9.05
C GLU A 36 -16.59 3.39 -9.47
N THR A 37 -16.13 2.16 -9.66
CA THR A 37 -16.95 1.00 -10.03
C THR A 37 -17.80 0.46 -8.87
N SER A 38 -17.48 0.80 -7.63
CA SER A 38 -18.26 0.33 -6.47
C SER A 38 -19.60 1.06 -6.34
N GLU A 39 -20.66 0.28 -6.08
CA GLU A 39 -22.01 0.78 -5.81
C GLU A 39 -22.10 1.52 -4.46
N TYR A 40 -21.15 1.27 -3.54
CA TYR A 40 -21.25 1.71 -2.15
C TYR A 40 -20.14 2.70 -1.78
N ILE A 41 -20.46 3.51 -0.78
CA ILE A 41 -19.52 4.35 -0.04
C ILE A 41 -19.60 3.93 1.42
N TYR A 42 -18.48 4.08 2.14
CA TYR A 42 -18.38 3.59 3.52
C TYR A 42 -18.04 4.70 4.50
N ILE A 43 -18.45 4.46 5.75
CA ILE A 43 -18.10 5.29 6.90
C ILE A 43 -17.54 4.39 7.98
N PHE A 44 -16.38 4.74 8.51
CA PHE A 44 -15.77 4.04 9.65
C PHE A 44 -15.99 4.83 10.93
N THR A 45 -16.38 4.16 12.00
CA THR A 45 -16.63 4.77 13.30
C THR A 45 -16.40 3.76 14.43
N ALA A 46 -16.54 4.19 15.69
CA ALA A 46 -16.48 3.31 16.84
C ALA A 46 -17.80 2.55 16.97
N ALA A 47 -17.76 1.27 17.34
CA ALA A 47 -18.96 0.46 17.41
C ALA A 47 -19.97 1.00 18.44
N HIS A 48 -19.53 1.45 19.61
CA HIS A 48 -20.42 1.98 20.64
C HIS A 48 -21.17 3.26 20.22
N VAL A 49 -20.72 3.97 19.19
CA VAL A 49 -21.40 5.17 18.66
C VAL A 49 -22.73 4.80 18.00
N VAL A 50 -22.79 3.64 17.35
CA VAL A 50 -23.95 3.19 16.57
C VAL A 50 -24.58 1.89 17.08
N LEU A 51 -24.01 1.26 18.10
CA LEU A 51 -24.56 0.06 18.71
C LEU A 51 -25.86 0.38 19.46
N ASP A 52 -26.91 -0.41 19.18
CA ASP A 52 -28.26 -0.26 19.78
C ASP A 52 -28.92 1.10 19.52
N LYS A 53 -28.43 1.84 18.52
CA LYS A 53 -29.01 3.10 18.06
C LYS A 53 -29.88 2.84 16.83
N LYS A 54 -30.89 3.69 16.64
CA LYS A 54 -31.81 3.65 15.50
C LYS A 54 -31.76 4.95 14.72
N ASP A 55 -32.24 4.89 13.49
CA ASP A 55 -32.40 6.04 12.60
C ASP A 55 -31.08 6.80 12.44
N ILE A 56 -30.01 6.06 12.13
CA ILE A 56 -28.66 6.63 11.97
C ILE A 56 -28.63 7.57 10.77
N VAL A 57 -28.11 8.76 11.00
CA VAL A 57 -27.86 9.79 9.99
C VAL A 57 -26.39 10.15 10.02
N VAL A 58 -25.79 10.25 8.84
CA VAL A 58 -24.43 10.73 8.66
C VAL A 58 -24.49 12.08 7.99
N ARG A 59 -23.98 13.11 8.68
CA ARG A 59 -23.84 14.46 8.12
C ARG A 59 -22.40 14.70 7.67
N TYR A 60 -22.25 15.33 6.51
CA TYR A 60 -20.95 15.57 5.87
C TYR A 60 -20.99 16.83 4.99
N ILE A 61 -19.82 17.20 4.44
CA ILE A 61 -19.68 18.28 3.45
C ILE A 61 -19.32 17.72 2.08
N ASP A 62 -19.89 18.31 1.02
CA ASP A 62 -19.53 18.02 -0.37
C ASP A 62 -18.32 18.85 -0.85
N GLU A 63 -17.95 18.69 -2.13
CA GLU A 63 -16.85 19.46 -2.75
C GLU A 63 -17.07 20.97 -2.74
N ASN A 64 -18.33 21.39 -2.72
CA ASN A 64 -18.77 22.78 -2.75
C ASN A 64 -18.99 23.33 -1.33
N GLN A 65 -18.60 22.58 -0.30
CA GLN A 65 -18.77 22.92 1.13
C GLN A 65 -20.24 23.02 1.56
N ASN A 66 -21.16 22.37 0.84
CA ASN A 66 -22.56 22.25 1.26
C ASN A 66 -22.69 21.14 2.30
N GLU A 67 -23.47 21.41 3.36
CA GLU A 67 -23.84 20.40 4.35
C GLU A 67 -24.91 19.47 3.78
N LEU A 68 -24.62 18.18 3.76
CA LEU A 68 -25.51 17.12 3.30
C LEU A 68 -25.69 16.06 4.39
N GLU A 69 -26.76 15.29 4.28
CA GLU A 69 -27.04 14.16 5.15
C GLU A 69 -27.44 12.92 4.36
N VAL A 70 -27.04 11.76 4.85
CA VAL A 70 -27.44 10.45 4.32
C VAL A 70 -27.93 9.58 5.47
N ARG A 71 -29.05 8.88 5.27
CA ARG A 71 -29.61 7.93 6.24
C ARG A 71 -28.97 6.57 6.02
N ILE A 72 -28.62 5.88 7.11
CA ILE A 72 -28.03 4.55 7.07
C ILE A 72 -29.08 3.54 7.54
N GLU A 73 -29.38 2.58 6.68
CA GLU A 73 -30.24 1.44 7.03
C GLU A 73 -29.52 0.48 7.99
N ASP A 74 -30.26 -0.14 8.92
CA ASP A 74 -29.70 -1.05 9.94
C ASP A 74 -28.92 -2.24 9.32
N ASN A 75 -29.35 -2.72 8.15
CA ASN A 75 -28.68 -3.81 7.41
C ASN A 75 -27.31 -3.40 6.82
N ASN A 76 -27.01 -2.10 6.78
CA ASN A 76 -25.79 -1.52 6.25
C ASN A 76 -24.83 -1.08 7.37
N ILE A 77 -25.06 -1.54 8.60
CA ILE A 77 -24.17 -1.35 9.73
C ILE A 77 -23.55 -2.71 10.09
N ALA A 78 -22.22 -2.78 10.04
CA ALA A 78 -21.46 -3.95 10.45
C ALA A 78 -20.52 -3.59 11.59
N TYR A 79 -20.36 -4.53 12.52
CA TYR A 79 -19.46 -4.40 13.65
C TYR A 79 -18.46 -5.54 13.64
N HIS A 80 -17.32 -5.33 14.30
CA HIS A 80 -16.39 -6.43 14.54
C HIS A 80 -17.06 -7.56 15.34
N LYS A 81 -16.90 -8.82 14.92
CA LYS A 81 -17.52 -10.00 15.56
C LYS A 81 -17.11 -10.19 17.02
N ASP A 82 -15.83 -9.96 17.31
CA ASP A 82 -15.23 -10.16 18.64
C ASP A 82 -15.30 -8.90 19.53
N LYS A 83 -16.14 -7.91 19.19
CA LYS A 83 -16.26 -6.68 19.97
C LYS A 83 -16.71 -6.97 21.41
N LYS A 84 -16.13 -6.25 22.37
CA LYS A 84 -16.56 -6.25 23.77
C LYS A 84 -16.67 -4.82 24.26
N ILE A 85 -17.90 -4.39 24.52
CA ILE A 85 -18.23 -3.03 24.94
C ILE A 85 -19.08 -3.19 26.19
N ILE A 86 -18.45 -3.04 27.36
CA ILE A 86 -19.07 -3.19 28.67
C ILE A 86 -18.80 -1.90 29.43
N GLU A 87 -19.84 -1.35 30.04
CA GLU A 87 -19.73 -0.11 30.82
C GLU A 87 -18.69 -0.26 31.94
N GLY A 88 -17.76 0.71 32.02
CA GLY A 88 -16.69 0.71 33.02
C GLY A 88 -15.46 -0.14 32.66
N GLU A 89 -15.48 -0.89 31.55
CA GLU A 89 -14.33 -1.61 31.02
C GLU A 89 -13.76 -0.91 29.79
N LEU A 90 -12.48 -1.14 29.50
CA LEU A 90 -11.87 -0.68 28.26
C LEU A 90 -12.46 -1.48 27.10
N PRO A 91 -13.04 -0.82 26.07
CA PRO A 91 -13.56 -1.52 24.91
C PRO A 91 -12.47 -2.35 24.21
N SER A 92 -12.88 -3.48 23.63
CA SER A 92 -12.05 -4.31 22.76
C SER A 92 -12.70 -4.41 21.39
N ARG A 93 -11.90 -4.20 20.34
CA ARG A 93 -12.32 -4.25 18.93
C ARG A 93 -13.57 -3.40 18.64
N ASP A 94 -13.60 -2.21 19.22
CA ASP A 94 -14.69 -1.24 19.14
C ASP A 94 -14.67 -0.46 17.81
N VAL A 95 -15.00 -1.14 16.72
CA VAL A 95 -15.04 -0.58 15.36
C VAL A 95 -16.33 -1.03 14.66
N ALA A 96 -16.93 -0.09 13.93
CA ALA A 96 -18.04 -0.33 13.02
C ALA A 96 -17.76 0.25 11.64
N VAL A 97 -18.31 -0.42 10.63
CA VAL A 97 -18.34 0.01 9.23
C VAL A 97 -19.79 0.18 8.82
N LEU A 98 -20.12 1.37 8.34
CA LEU A 98 -21.41 1.70 7.77
C LEU A 98 -21.23 1.83 6.27
N ARG A 99 -22.29 1.59 5.49
CA ARG A 99 -22.29 1.87 4.06
C ARG A 99 -23.60 2.50 3.60
N CYS A 100 -23.54 3.26 2.52
CA CYS A 100 -24.69 3.78 1.80
C CYS A 100 -24.45 3.66 0.29
N LYS A 101 -25.51 3.74 -0.51
CA LYS A 101 -25.34 3.69 -1.96
C LYS A 101 -24.68 4.98 -2.42
N ARG A 102 -23.73 4.87 -3.34
CA ARG A 102 -23.02 6.01 -3.94
C ARG A 102 -23.98 7.06 -4.50
N GLN A 103 -25.07 6.64 -5.15
CA GLN A 103 -26.09 7.55 -5.69
C GLN A 103 -26.86 8.36 -4.63
N GLU A 104 -26.89 7.89 -3.38
CA GLU A 104 -27.56 8.56 -2.25
C GLU A 104 -26.66 9.59 -1.58
N ALA A 105 -25.35 9.57 -1.88
CA ALA A 105 -24.36 10.46 -1.33
C ALA A 105 -23.69 11.29 -2.44
N ASN A 106 -23.96 12.58 -2.47
CA ASN A 106 -23.36 13.49 -3.44
C ASN A 106 -21.97 13.95 -2.96
N LYS A 107 -20.94 13.13 -3.16
CA LYS A 107 -19.55 13.49 -2.85
C LYS A 107 -18.69 13.35 -4.11
N ALA A 108 -18.00 14.42 -4.46
CA ALA A 108 -17.14 14.48 -5.64
C ALA A 108 -15.64 14.61 -5.28
N ILE A 109 -15.29 14.56 -3.98
CA ILE A 109 -13.90 14.58 -3.54
C ILE A 109 -13.36 13.15 -3.48
N VAL A 110 -12.65 12.76 -4.54
CA VAL A 110 -11.87 11.51 -4.63
C VAL A 110 -10.54 11.70 -3.88
N ASN A 111 -10.58 11.84 -2.57
CA ASN A 111 -9.37 11.72 -1.78
C ASN A 111 -9.43 10.38 -1.04
N THR A 112 -8.55 9.45 -1.41
CA THR A 112 -8.45 8.14 -0.76
C THR A 112 -7.23 8.12 0.15
N TYR A 113 -7.41 7.63 1.37
CA TYR A 113 -6.30 7.32 2.27
C TYR A 113 -6.10 5.80 2.35
N LYS A 114 -4.89 5.39 2.74
CA LYS A 114 -4.58 3.98 3.00
C LYS A 114 -4.63 3.68 4.49
N LEU A 115 -4.84 2.43 4.86
CA LEU A 115 -4.86 1.97 6.25
C LEU A 115 -3.48 1.48 6.68
N GLN A 116 -3.08 1.74 7.91
CA GLN A 116 -1.81 1.25 8.47
C GLN A 116 -2.08 0.16 9.52
N LYS A 117 -1.49 -1.03 9.32
CA LYS A 117 -1.55 -2.11 10.32
C LYS A 117 -0.87 -1.73 11.63
N VAL A 118 -1.39 -2.23 12.74
CA VAL A 118 -0.83 -2.03 14.10
C VAL A 118 0.63 -2.44 14.20
N GLU A 119 1.06 -3.45 13.43
CA GLU A 119 2.41 -3.99 13.45
C GLU A 119 3.48 -3.01 12.95
N ASN A 120 3.07 -2.07 12.09
CA ASN A 120 3.93 -1.07 11.46
C ASN A 120 3.89 0.28 12.19
N LEU A 121 3.12 0.40 13.28
CA LEU A 121 3.09 1.60 14.10
C LEU A 121 4.38 1.73 14.92
N LYS A 122 4.87 2.95 15.04
CA LYS A 122 6.03 3.31 15.85
C LYS A 122 5.62 4.40 16.85
N SER A 123 5.91 4.19 18.13
CA SER A 123 5.65 5.18 19.18
C SER A 123 6.37 6.50 18.93
N ASN A 124 5.87 7.58 19.55
CA ASN A 124 6.37 8.95 19.43
C ASN A 124 6.26 9.53 18.02
N ARG A 125 5.30 9.06 17.21
CA ARG A 125 4.91 9.73 15.96
C ARG A 125 3.82 10.75 16.24
N GLU A 126 3.93 11.91 15.58
CA GLU A 126 2.87 12.91 15.57
C GLU A 126 1.70 12.40 14.72
N MET A 127 0.49 12.63 15.23
CA MET A 127 -0.75 12.20 14.61
C MET A 127 -1.71 13.37 14.58
N ILE A 128 -2.66 13.31 13.67
CA ILE A 128 -3.70 14.31 13.51
C ILE A 128 -5.04 13.62 13.30
N PHE A 129 -6.09 14.17 13.89
CA PHE A 129 -7.45 13.72 13.64
C PHE A 129 -8.41 14.88 13.71
N SER A 130 -9.60 14.68 13.15
CA SER A 130 -10.68 15.64 13.19
C SER A 130 -11.97 14.93 13.61
N GLY A 131 -12.78 15.62 14.42
CA GLY A 131 -14.02 15.08 14.96
C GLY A 131 -14.96 16.19 15.43
N PHE A 132 -16.08 15.77 16.01
CA PHE A 132 -17.19 16.64 16.38
C PHE A 132 -17.44 16.58 17.89
N PRO A 133 -16.68 17.33 18.70
CA PRO A 133 -16.93 17.36 20.14
C PRO A 133 -18.29 17.98 20.45
N ASP A 134 -19.00 17.39 21.41
CA ASP A 134 -20.33 17.84 21.83
C ASP A 134 -20.30 19.27 22.40
N ALA A 135 -19.20 19.63 23.09
CA ALA A 135 -18.98 20.98 23.60
C ALA A 135 -18.94 22.08 22.51
N LEU A 136 -18.68 21.72 21.25
CA LEU A 136 -18.71 22.64 20.10
C LEU A 136 -19.94 22.44 19.22
N HIS A 137 -20.88 21.58 19.61
CA HIS A 137 -22.03 21.26 18.79
C HIS A 137 -22.86 22.51 18.48
N GLN A 138 -22.88 22.88 17.20
CA GLN A 138 -23.70 23.96 16.66
C GLN A 138 -24.65 23.39 15.61
N LYS A 139 -25.95 23.52 15.86
CA LYS A 139 -26.99 23.07 14.93
C LYS A 139 -26.91 23.76 13.57
N SER A 140 -26.54 25.04 13.57
CA SER A 140 -26.49 25.89 12.38
C SER A 140 -25.16 25.81 11.62
N SER A 141 -24.19 25.02 12.08
CA SER A 141 -22.91 24.89 11.39
C SER A 141 -22.19 23.58 11.68
N PHE A 142 -22.02 22.78 10.65
CA PHE A 142 -21.15 21.61 10.63
C PHE A 142 -19.68 22.01 10.81
N ILE A 143 -19.23 23.04 10.07
CA ILE A 143 -17.84 23.50 10.05
C ILE A 143 -17.40 23.96 11.45
N PHE A 144 -18.20 24.76 12.16
CA PHE A 144 -17.85 25.22 13.50
C PHE A 144 -18.04 24.15 14.59
N SER A 145 -18.76 23.07 14.28
CA SER A 145 -18.87 21.89 15.17
C SER A 145 -17.65 20.96 15.08
N ASN A 146 -16.78 21.17 14.09
CA ASN A 146 -15.61 20.33 13.85
C ASN A 146 -14.38 20.85 14.60
N ARG A 147 -13.52 19.94 15.07
CA ARG A 147 -12.25 20.28 15.71
C ARG A 147 -11.14 19.35 15.27
N ILE A 148 -10.04 19.95 14.84
CA ILE A 148 -8.79 19.26 14.54
C ILE A 148 -7.95 19.16 15.81
N VAL A 149 -7.35 17.98 16.00
CA VAL A 149 -6.57 17.63 17.18
C VAL A 149 -5.25 17.00 16.76
N ASN A 150 -4.16 17.55 17.29
CA ASN A 150 -2.83 16.95 17.20
C ASN A 150 -2.58 16.05 18.41
N ALA A 151 -1.96 14.91 18.17
CA ALA A 151 -1.68 13.90 19.19
C ALA A 151 -0.31 13.25 18.98
N THR A 152 0.19 12.58 20.01
CA THR A 152 1.41 11.78 19.94
C THR A 152 1.10 10.33 20.25
N LEU A 153 1.52 9.43 19.35
CA LEU A 153 1.32 7.99 19.48
C LEU A 153 2.09 7.45 20.70
N GLY A 154 1.38 6.76 21.58
CA GLY A 154 1.89 6.17 22.81
C GLY A 154 2.18 4.67 22.69
N ASN A 155 1.56 3.89 23.55
CA ASN A 155 1.79 2.44 23.66
C ASN A 155 0.95 1.68 22.64
N ILE A 156 1.51 0.59 22.12
CA ILE A 156 0.86 -0.25 21.11
C ILE A 156 0.61 -1.64 21.71
N ASP A 157 -0.65 -2.08 21.68
CA ASP A 157 -1.10 -3.40 22.08
C ASP A 157 -1.51 -4.19 20.83
N LYS A 158 -0.57 -4.96 20.29
CA LYS A 158 -0.78 -5.74 19.06
C LYS A 158 -1.81 -6.86 19.22
N ARG A 159 -2.03 -7.34 20.45
CA ARG A 159 -2.97 -8.43 20.71
C ARG A 159 -4.41 -7.94 20.63
N GLU A 160 -4.67 -6.80 21.27
CA GLU A 160 -5.99 -6.15 21.24
C GLU A 160 -6.19 -5.26 20.01
N LYS A 161 -5.20 -5.19 19.10
CA LYS A 161 -5.18 -4.30 17.93
C LYS A 161 -5.55 -2.86 18.33
N ARG A 162 -4.88 -2.37 19.37
CA ARG A 162 -5.16 -1.08 20.01
C ARG A 162 -3.88 -0.29 20.20
N PHE A 163 -3.97 1.03 20.19
CA PHE A 163 -2.88 1.90 20.63
C PHE A 163 -3.42 3.04 21.49
N THR A 164 -2.53 3.56 22.34
CA THR A 164 -2.81 4.74 23.16
C THR A 164 -2.16 5.97 22.54
N TYR A 165 -2.65 7.15 22.89
CA TYR A 165 -2.05 8.40 22.47
C TYR A 165 -2.35 9.54 23.44
N GLY A 166 -1.46 10.53 23.47
CA GLY A 166 -1.65 11.76 24.22
C GLY A 166 -2.08 12.89 23.29
N ILE A 167 -3.16 13.57 23.63
CA ILE A 167 -3.62 14.79 22.95
C ILE A 167 -2.71 15.95 23.34
N SER A 168 -2.35 16.80 22.38
CA SER A 168 -1.58 18.01 22.67
C SER A 168 -2.35 18.96 23.59
N SER A 169 -1.67 19.53 24.58
CA SER A 169 -2.25 20.39 25.62
C SER A 169 -2.87 21.70 25.09
N SER A 170 -2.73 22.01 23.80
CA SER A 170 -3.37 23.17 23.16
C SER A 170 -4.87 22.97 22.89
N VAL A 171 -5.38 21.72 22.95
CA VAL A 171 -6.80 21.41 22.72
C VAL A 171 -7.57 21.26 24.04
N ILE A 172 -6.92 20.80 25.11
CA ILE A 172 -7.51 20.67 26.44
C ILE A 172 -7.32 22.00 27.17
N VAL A 173 -8.33 22.87 27.09
CA VAL A 173 -8.27 24.23 27.65
C VAL A 173 -8.34 24.18 29.18
N ASN A 174 -8.98 23.15 29.74
CA ASN A 174 -9.12 22.96 31.17
C ASN A 174 -8.97 21.48 31.55
N PRO A 175 -7.87 21.07 32.23
CA PRO A 175 -7.65 19.69 32.65
C PRO A 175 -8.77 19.10 33.51
N TYR A 176 -9.52 19.94 34.24
CA TYR A 176 -10.63 19.51 35.12
C TYR A 176 -11.96 19.30 34.37
N GLU A 177 -12.07 19.78 33.13
CA GLU A 177 -13.25 19.63 32.24
C GLU A 177 -12.90 18.78 31.00
N ALA A 178 -11.72 18.16 31.00
CA ALA A 178 -11.19 17.43 29.84
C ALA A 178 -12.14 16.32 29.36
N ASN A 179 -12.90 15.71 30.27
CA ASN A 179 -13.91 14.72 29.91
C ASN A 179 -15.01 15.31 29.02
N GLU A 180 -15.62 16.42 29.42
CA GLU A 180 -16.71 17.06 28.69
C GLU A 180 -16.23 17.59 27.32
N GLN A 181 -14.98 18.05 27.25
CA GLN A 181 -14.35 18.54 26.02
C GLN A 181 -14.06 17.41 25.00
N LEU A 182 -14.00 16.16 25.45
CA LEU A 182 -13.66 15.01 24.60
C LEU A 182 -14.87 14.16 24.17
N ILE A 183 -16.04 14.36 24.79
CA ILE A 183 -17.29 13.72 24.37
C ILE A 183 -17.57 14.12 22.91
N GLY A 184 -17.94 13.14 22.07
CA GLY A 184 -18.25 13.34 20.65
C GLY A 184 -17.09 13.02 19.69
N PHE A 185 -15.84 12.92 20.17
CA PHE A 185 -14.71 12.49 19.33
C PHE A 185 -14.68 10.99 19.04
N SER A 186 -15.44 10.17 19.77
CA SER A 186 -15.53 8.72 19.51
C SER A 186 -15.88 8.47 18.05
N GLY A 187 -15.12 7.58 17.40
CA GLY A 187 -15.26 7.26 15.98
C GLY A 187 -14.44 8.13 15.01
N ALA A 188 -13.76 9.19 15.49
CA ALA A 188 -12.87 9.98 14.65
C ALA A 188 -11.70 9.13 14.09
N GLY A 189 -11.36 9.31 12.82
CA GLY A 189 -10.21 8.66 12.19
C GLY A 189 -8.90 9.34 12.56
N ILE A 190 -7.92 8.56 13.03
CA ILE A 190 -6.59 9.03 13.45
C ILE A 190 -5.57 8.79 12.35
N PHE A 191 -4.91 9.86 11.92
CA PHE A 191 -4.02 9.84 10.78
C PHE A 191 -2.57 10.15 11.12
N LEU A 192 -1.70 9.60 10.27
CA LEU A 192 -0.33 10.04 10.08
C LEU A 192 -0.18 10.61 8.67
N ASN A 193 0.54 11.73 8.56
CA ASN A 193 1.05 12.22 7.28
C ASN A 193 2.48 11.74 7.11
N ASP A 194 2.72 10.79 6.21
CA ASP A 194 4.06 10.28 5.91
C ASP A 194 4.40 10.62 4.45
N ASN A 195 5.30 11.57 4.22
CA ASN A 195 5.77 11.98 2.88
C ASN A 195 4.65 12.33 1.87
N SER A 196 3.59 13.01 2.32
CA SER A 196 2.41 13.38 1.50
C SER A 196 1.44 12.23 1.19
N GLU A 197 1.59 11.08 1.86
CA GLU A 197 0.58 10.02 1.91
C GLU A 197 -0.15 10.08 3.25
N LEU A 198 -1.48 10.09 3.18
CA LEU A 198 -2.33 10.10 4.36
C LEU A 198 -2.67 8.67 4.78
N LEU A 199 -2.29 8.31 6.01
CA LEU A 199 -2.40 6.95 6.54
C LEU A 199 -3.35 6.90 7.74
N LEU A 200 -4.48 6.20 7.61
CA LEU A 200 -5.40 5.93 8.71
C LEU A 200 -4.81 4.86 9.63
N LEU A 201 -4.42 5.26 10.84
CA LEU A 201 -3.83 4.36 11.85
C LEU A 201 -4.91 3.62 12.64
N GLY A 202 -6.04 4.28 12.89
CA GLY A 202 -7.10 3.73 13.70
C GLY A 202 -8.29 4.65 13.90
N ILE A 203 -9.26 4.15 14.66
CA ILE A 203 -10.50 4.84 15.03
C ILE A 203 -10.43 5.15 16.52
N ASN A 204 -10.61 6.42 16.88
CA ASN A 204 -10.70 6.83 18.27
C ASN A 204 -11.87 6.11 18.96
N SER A 205 -11.61 5.50 20.11
CA SER A 205 -12.61 4.73 20.85
C SER A 205 -12.95 5.42 22.17
N ASN A 206 -11.98 5.60 23.07
CA ASN A 206 -12.27 6.04 24.44
C ASN A 206 -11.09 6.76 25.11
N SER A 207 -11.36 7.53 26.17
CA SER A 207 -10.33 8.04 27.08
C SER A 207 -9.78 6.94 28.00
N LEU A 208 -8.53 7.06 28.44
CA LEU A 208 -7.91 6.12 29.38
C LEU A 208 -8.04 6.60 30.83
N GLY A 209 -8.52 5.71 31.70
CA GLY A 209 -8.70 5.98 33.14
C GLY A 209 -10.13 6.40 33.50
N LYS A 210 -10.34 6.79 34.76
CA LYS A 210 -11.65 7.28 35.22
C LYS A 210 -11.94 8.73 34.81
N GLN A 211 -10.91 9.47 34.38
CA GLN A 211 -11.00 10.85 33.94
C GLN A 211 -9.93 11.11 32.85
N ALA A 212 -10.27 11.91 31.84
CA ALA A 212 -9.43 12.26 30.71
C ALA A 212 -8.44 13.41 31.01
N ASP A 213 -8.22 13.70 32.29
CA ASP A 213 -7.44 14.84 32.80
C ASP A 213 -5.97 14.83 32.32
N LEU A 214 -5.47 13.67 31.89
CA LEU A 214 -4.13 13.50 31.32
C LEU A 214 -4.11 13.57 29.78
N GLY A 215 -5.25 13.86 29.14
CA GLY A 215 -5.39 13.91 27.68
C GLY A 215 -5.05 12.60 26.97
N THR A 216 -5.06 11.48 27.69
CA THR A 216 -4.64 10.18 27.14
C THR A 216 -5.86 9.40 26.70
N CYS A 217 -5.86 8.96 25.44
CA CYS A 217 -6.95 8.22 24.81
C CYS A 217 -6.44 6.90 24.22
N ALA A 218 -7.38 6.06 23.79
CA ALA A 218 -7.15 4.81 23.10
C ALA A 218 -7.93 4.74 21.80
N ALA A 219 -7.29 4.15 20.81
CA ALA A 219 -7.86 3.92 19.50
C ALA A 219 -7.70 2.46 19.08
N MET A 220 -8.67 2.00 18.31
CA MET A 220 -8.67 0.68 17.68
C MET A 220 -7.97 0.76 16.33
N SER A 221 -7.10 -0.19 16.03
CA SER A 221 -6.33 -0.19 14.79
C SER A 221 -7.25 -0.27 13.58
N SER A 222 -6.88 0.45 12.52
CA SER A 222 -7.67 0.51 11.29
C SER A 222 -7.76 -0.84 10.58
N GLU A 223 -6.84 -1.78 10.83
CA GLU A 223 -6.92 -3.14 10.27
C GLU A 223 -8.20 -3.90 10.66
N LEU A 224 -8.86 -3.53 11.77
CA LEU A 224 -10.14 -4.11 12.17
C LEU A 224 -11.27 -3.76 11.18
N ILE A 225 -11.13 -2.67 10.42
CA ILE A 225 -12.05 -2.31 9.34
C ILE A 225 -11.97 -3.35 8.23
N VAL A 226 -10.75 -3.78 7.88
CA VAL A 226 -10.52 -4.81 6.85
C VAL A 226 -11.14 -6.14 7.27
N GLU A 227 -10.95 -6.57 8.53
CA GLU A 227 -11.58 -7.77 9.07
C GLU A 227 -13.12 -7.74 8.94
N ILE A 228 -13.75 -6.58 9.17
CA ILE A 228 -15.20 -6.39 9.01
C ILE A 228 -15.60 -6.49 7.53
N CYS A 229 -14.90 -5.77 6.64
CA CYS A 229 -15.20 -5.78 5.20
C CYS A 229 -15.05 -7.18 4.59
N GLU A 230 -13.99 -7.92 4.94
CA GLU A 230 -13.76 -9.29 4.48
C GLU A 230 -14.89 -10.24 4.92
N GLU A 231 -15.29 -10.18 6.20
CA GLU A 231 -16.38 -11.02 6.74
C GLU A 231 -17.71 -10.73 6.03
N LYS A 232 -17.96 -9.46 5.72
CA LYS A 232 -19.19 -9.02 5.05
C LYS A 232 -19.15 -9.11 3.53
N LYS A 233 -17.98 -9.44 2.94
CA LYS A 233 -17.73 -9.38 1.49
C LYS A 233 -18.06 -7.99 0.92
N TRP A 234 -17.60 -6.96 1.61
CA TRP A 234 -17.68 -5.57 1.19
C TRP A 234 -16.36 -5.12 0.56
N ASP A 235 -16.34 -3.91 0.00
CA ASP A 235 -15.10 -3.34 -0.54
C ASP A 235 -14.04 -3.21 0.56
N ILE A 236 -12.81 -3.61 0.22
CA ILE A 236 -11.71 -3.71 1.17
C ILE A 236 -10.80 -2.49 1.02
N PRO A 237 -10.60 -1.68 2.08
CA PRO A 237 -9.66 -0.57 2.02
C PRO A 237 -8.21 -1.04 1.86
N ILE A 238 -7.46 -0.30 1.04
CA ILE A 238 -6.05 -0.60 0.76
C ILE A 238 -5.21 -0.37 2.03
N ILE A 239 -4.40 -1.36 2.37
CA ILE A 239 -3.42 -1.25 3.46
C ILE A 239 -2.11 -0.68 2.89
N ALA A 240 -1.56 0.37 3.51
CA ALA A 240 -0.28 0.94 3.13
C ALA A 240 0.85 -0.08 3.32
N ASN A 241 1.75 -0.12 2.33
CA ASN A 241 2.81 -1.12 2.22
C ASN A 241 2.31 -2.57 2.14
N SER A 242 1.00 -2.79 1.89
CA SER A 242 0.53 -4.11 1.45
C SER A 242 0.93 -4.32 0.01
N VAL A 243 1.49 -5.49 -0.26
CA VAL A 243 1.84 -5.86 -1.62
C VAL A 243 0.61 -6.47 -2.25
N ILE A 244 0.05 -5.78 -3.24
CA ILE A 244 -1.05 -6.30 -4.05
C ILE A 244 -0.46 -7.36 -4.98
N GLY A 245 -0.78 -8.63 -4.72
CA GLY A 245 -0.22 -9.76 -5.45
C GLY A 245 -1.01 -10.21 -6.68
N ASN A 246 -2.27 -9.79 -6.84
CA ASN A 246 -2.95 -9.90 -8.13
C ASN A 246 -2.22 -9.04 -9.16
N LEU A 247 -2.37 -9.32 -10.46
CA LEU A 247 -1.72 -8.57 -11.55
C LEU A 247 -2.74 -8.12 -12.62
N GLU A 248 -4.00 -7.93 -12.22
CA GLU A 248 -5.08 -7.57 -13.15
C GLU A 248 -4.84 -6.23 -13.84
N ASP A 249 -4.22 -5.28 -13.13
CA ASP A 249 -3.83 -3.97 -13.65
C ASP A 249 -2.77 -4.04 -14.77
N ALA A 250 -2.08 -5.18 -14.91
CA ALA A 250 -1.07 -5.39 -15.95
C ALA A 250 -1.63 -6.04 -17.23
N ILE A 251 -2.90 -6.46 -17.25
CA ILE A 251 -3.50 -7.20 -18.37
C ILE A 251 -3.51 -6.37 -19.65
N GLU A 252 -3.95 -5.11 -19.57
CA GLU A 252 -4.04 -4.22 -20.75
C GLU A 252 -2.67 -4.09 -21.43
N ASN A 253 -1.63 -3.81 -20.65
CA ASN A 253 -0.28 -3.72 -21.20
C ASN A 253 0.24 -5.06 -21.73
N PHE A 254 -0.10 -6.18 -21.09
CA PHE A 254 0.28 -7.50 -21.60
C PHE A 254 -0.31 -7.74 -22.99
N LEU A 255 -1.61 -7.45 -23.18
CA LEU A 255 -2.29 -7.65 -24.46
C LEU A 255 -1.78 -6.70 -25.55
N ASP A 256 -1.36 -5.49 -25.18
CA ASP A 256 -0.74 -4.54 -26.11
C ASP A 256 0.67 -4.97 -26.55
N GLU A 257 1.44 -5.57 -25.65
CA GLU A 257 2.84 -5.92 -25.88
C GLU A 257 3.03 -7.36 -26.41
N ILE A 258 2.11 -8.29 -26.14
CA ILE A 258 2.26 -9.72 -26.46
C ILE A 258 1.17 -10.18 -27.46
N ASP A 259 1.57 -10.32 -28.72
CA ASP A 259 0.72 -10.89 -29.78
C ASP A 259 0.99 -12.40 -29.94
N ASN A 260 0.63 -13.18 -28.92
CA ASN A 260 0.83 -14.63 -28.92
C ASN A 260 -0.26 -15.37 -28.13
N ASP A 261 -1.07 -16.19 -28.84
CA ASP A 261 -2.20 -16.92 -28.26
C ASP A 261 -1.80 -17.84 -27.09
N GLU A 262 -0.67 -18.54 -27.18
CA GLU A 262 -0.25 -19.50 -26.15
C GLU A 262 0.13 -18.79 -24.84
N LEU A 263 0.86 -17.67 -24.92
CA LEU A 263 1.17 -16.85 -23.75
C LEU A 263 -0.06 -16.13 -23.20
N GLN A 264 -1.04 -15.77 -24.04
CA GLN A 264 -2.30 -15.18 -23.60
C GLN A 264 -3.17 -16.19 -22.82
N GLU A 265 -3.19 -17.47 -23.20
CA GLU A 265 -3.86 -18.51 -22.40
C GLU A 265 -3.16 -18.72 -21.06
N ILE A 266 -1.82 -18.75 -21.03
CA ILE A 266 -1.05 -18.81 -19.78
C ILE A 266 -1.34 -17.58 -18.90
N MET A 267 -1.46 -16.39 -19.49
CA MET A 267 -1.78 -15.18 -18.75
C MET A 267 -3.11 -15.30 -18.00
N LYS A 268 -4.14 -15.88 -18.62
CA LYS A 268 -5.44 -16.13 -17.97
C LYS A 268 -5.31 -17.03 -16.74
N GLU A 269 -4.45 -18.05 -16.78
CA GLU A 269 -4.16 -18.88 -15.60
C GLU A 269 -3.39 -18.09 -14.53
N ILE A 270 -2.42 -17.28 -14.93
CA ILE A 270 -1.57 -16.51 -14.01
C ILE A 270 -2.41 -15.50 -13.22
N ILE A 271 -3.30 -14.73 -13.86
CA ILE A 271 -4.07 -13.66 -13.19
C ILE A 271 -5.03 -14.16 -12.11
N GLU A 272 -5.40 -15.45 -12.12
CA GLU A 272 -6.22 -16.07 -11.07
C GLU A 272 -5.46 -16.31 -9.75
N ASN A 273 -4.14 -16.09 -9.73
CA ASN A 273 -3.28 -16.38 -8.59
C ASN A 273 -2.80 -15.11 -7.85
N ASP A 274 -2.44 -15.29 -6.57
CA ASP A 274 -1.86 -14.25 -5.72
C ASP A 274 -0.33 -14.38 -5.65
N PHE A 275 0.39 -13.39 -6.17
CA PHE A 275 1.86 -13.33 -6.20
C PHE A 275 2.47 -12.48 -5.07
N GLU A 276 1.74 -12.16 -4.00
CA GLU A 276 2.24 -11.37 -2.88
C GLU A 276 3.58 -11.93 -2.36
N LYS A 277 3.67 -13.26 -2.19
CA LYS A 277 4.88 -13.95 -1.73
C LYS A 277 6.04 -13.88 -2.70
N VAL A 278 5.76 -13.88 -4.01
CA VAL A 278 6.78 -13.79 -5.06
C VAL A 278 7.36 -12.38 -5.08
N ILE A 279 6.49 -11.37 -5.02
CA ILE A 279 6.88 -9.95 -5.02
C ILE A 279 7.66 -9.59 -3.75
N LYS A 280 7.28 -10.13 -2.59
CA LYS A 280 8.02 -9.97 -1.32
C LYS A 280 9.27 -10.86 -1.21
N GLY A 281 9.38 -11.87 -2.06
CA GLY A 281 10.39 -12.91 -1.99
C GLY A 281 11.70 -12.54 -2.71
N ASP A 282 12.62 -13.50 -2.75
CA ASP A 282 13.95 -13.31 -3.33
C ASP A 282 13.98 -13.29 -4.87
N PHE A 283 12.86 -13.61 -5.51
CA PHE A 283 12.72 -13.64 -6.98
C PHE A 283 12.75 -12.22 -7.56
N CYS A 284 12.01 -11.30 -6.95
CA CYS A 284 11.91 -9.91 -7.37
C CYS A 284 12.94 -9.04 -6.64
N GLY A 285 13.60 -8.15 -7.38
CA GLY A 285 14.56 -7.20 -6.84
C GLY A 285 14.43 -5.81 -7.46
N ILE A 286 14.90 -4.80 -6.74
CA ILE A 286 14.92 -3.42 -7.23
C ILE A 286 16.32 -2.85 -7.03
N SER A 287 16.78 -2.14 -8.04
CA SER A 287 18.00 -1.35 -7.96
C SER A 287 17.76 -0.03 -7.21
N LYS A 288 18.75 0.44 -6.42
CA LYS A 288 18.68 1.68 -5.63
C LYS A 288 18.36 2.96 -6.40
N GLU A 289 18.51 2.94 -7.72
CA GLU A 289 18.34 4.12 -8.58
C GLU A 289 16.89 4.29 -9.08
N CYS A 290 15.93 3.53 -8.53
CA CYS A 290 14.50 3.66 -8.85
C CYS A 290 13.78 4.70 -7.96
N GLU A 291 12.90 5.50 -8.56
CA GLU A 291 12.04 6.47 -7.85
C GLU A 291 11.15 5.79 -6.79
N LYS A 292 10.73 4.55 -7.06
CA LYS A 292 9.90 3.74 -6.15
C LYS A 292 10.69 2.64 -5.43
N ALA A 293 11.98 2.85 -5.12
CA ALA A 293 12.84 1.81 -4.52
C ALA A 293 12.28 1.15 -3.25
N ASN A 294 11.48 1.85 -2.43
CA ASN A 294 10.87 1.30 -1.22
C ASN A 294 9.48 0.68 -1.43
N CYS A 295 8.87 0.90 -2.60
CA CYS A 295 7.50 0.49 -2.93
C CYS A 295 7.37 0.04 -4.40
N SER A 296 8.35 -0.72 -4.93
CA SER A 296 8.33 -1.09 -6.37
C SER A 296 7.13 -1.92 -6.78
N HIS A 297 6.53 -2.64 -5.84
CA HIS A 297 5.32 -3.41 -6.07
C HIS A 297 4.13 -2.52 -6.49
N GLU A 298 4.20 -1.20 -6.22
CA GLU A 298 3.26 -0.19 -6.70
C GLU A 298 3.72 0.50 -8.01
N CYS A 299 4.84 0.08 -8.61
CA CYS A 299 5.32 0.62 -9.88
C CYS A 299 4.67 -0.12 -11.05
N GLN A 300 3.95 0.60 -11.91
CA GLN A 300 3.26 -0.02 -13.05
C GLN A 300 4.22 -0.76 -13.97
N THR A 301 5.36 -0.16 -14.30
CA THR A 301 6.40 -0.81 -15.12
C THR A 301 6.89 -2.12 -14.49
N PHE A 302 7.05 -2.16 -13.17
CA PHE A 302 7.43 -3.38 -12.47
C PHE A 302 6.36 -4.47 -12.62
N ARG A 303 5.09 -4.10 -12.40
CA ARG A 303 3.95 -5.04 -12.43
C ARG A 303 3.70 -5.59 -13.84
N ASN A 304 3.73 -4.71 -14.84
CA ASN A 304 3.59 -5.07 -16.26
C ASN A 304 4.62 -6.13 -16.68
N TYR A 305 5.90 -5.85 -16.41
CA TYR A 305 6.97 -6.77 -16.75
C TYR A 305 6.98 -8.03 -15.90
N LEU A 306 6.55 -7.96 -14.64
CA LEU A 306 6.38 -9.14 -13.80
C LEU A 306 5.38 -10.11 -14.44
N LEU A 307 4.21 -9.65 -14.90
CA LEU A 307 3.21 -10.50 -15.56
C LEU A 307 3.80 -11.21 -16.79
N ILE A 308 4.46 -10.45 -17.67
CA ILE A 308 5.12 -11.00 -18.87
C ILE A 308 6.15 -12.09 -18.50
N ILE A 309 7.00 -11.81 -17.51
CA ILE A 309 8.00 -12.77 -17.05
C ILE A 309 7.36 -14.04 -16.48
N LEU A 310 6.32 -13.92 -15.67
CA LEU A 310 5.64 -15.08 -15.08
C LEU A 310 5.08 -15.98 -16.19
N CYS A 311 4.47 -15.41 -17.22
CA CYS A 311 3.97 -16.15 -18.38
C CYS A 311 5.11 -16.86 -19.14
N ILE A 312 6.21 -16.16 -19.43
CA ILE A 312 7.39 -16.76 -20.09
C ILE A 312 7.95 -17.93 -19.27
N LEU A 313 8.09 -17.74 -17.96
CA LEU A 313 8.65 -18.76 -17.06
C LEU A 313 7.74 -19.98 -16.93
N LYS A 314 6.42 -19.78 -16.90
CA LYS A 314 5.42 -20.84 -16.90
C LYS A 314 5.43 -21.61 -18.22
N TYR A 315 5.58 -20.92 -19.36
CA TYR A 315 5.75 -21.55 -20.67
C TYR A 315 7.00 -22.44 -20.71
N LEU A 316 8.14 -21.95 -20.20
CA LEU A 316 9.39 -22.71 -20.16
C LEU A 316 9.34 -23.90 -19.19
N ASN A 317 8.56 -23.79 -18.13
CA ASN A 317 8.40 -24.83 -17.12
C ASN A 317 7.01 -24.75 -16.48
N ASP A 318 6.10 -25.59 -16.97
CA ASP A 318 4.72 -25.63 -16.49
C ASP A 318 4.61 -25.91 -14.98
N SER A 319 5.60 -26.58 -14.38
CA SER A 319 5.64 -26.91 -12.95
C SER A 319 6.40 -25.91 -12.06
N ILE A 320 6.69 -24.71 -12.59
CA ILE A 320 7.55 -23.74 -11.91
C ILE A 320 6.94 -23.24 -10.58
N LYS A 321 7.82 -23.06 -9.59
CA LYS A 321 7.52 -22.34 -8.35
C LYS A 321 8.20 -20.99 -8.40
N PHE A 322 7.42 -19.93 -8.57
CA PHE A 322 7.95 -18.60 -8.84
C PHE A 322 8.79 -18.02 -7.71
N GLU A 323 8.54 -18.38 -6.43
CA GLU A 323 9.36 -17.91 -5.31
C GLU A 323 10.82 -18.37 -5.40
N LYS A 324 11.07 -19.45 -6.16
CA LYS A 324 12.39 -20.00 -6.44
C LYS A 324 12.48 -20.37 -7.92
N ALA A 325 12.17 -19.41 -8.78
CA ALA A 325 12.17 -19.62 -10.23
C ALA A 325 13.53 -20.12 -10.73
N TRP A 326 13.49 -21.09 -11.64
CA TRP A 326 14.66 -21.63 -12.31
C TRP A 326 14.27 -22.12 -13.70
N ILE A 327 15.26 -22.18 -14.59
CA ILE A 327 15.12 -22.75 -15.92
C ILE A 327 16.14 -23.88 -16.12
N GLU A 328 15.81 -24.85 -16.97
CA GLU A 328 16.73 -25.92 -17.32
C GLU A 328 17.58 -25.51 -18.52
N ASN A 329 18.90 -25.61 -18.38
CA ASN A 329 19.81 -25.44 -19.50
C ASN A 329 20.91 -26.50 -19.43
N GLU A 330 21.05 -27.31 -20.48
CA GLU A 330 22.05 -28.38 -20.57
C GLU A 330 22.06 -29.34 -19.34
N GLY A 331 20.90 -29.56 -18.72
CA GLY A 331 20.75 -30.41 -17.54
C GLY A 331 21.11 -29.75 -16.20
N GLU A 332 21.53 -28.48 -16.20
CA GLU A 332 21.70 -27.67 -14.99
C GLU A 332 20.44 -26.83 -14.71
N ARG A 333 20.08 -26.67 -13.44
CA ARG A 333 19.04 -25.74 -13.00
C ARG A 333 19.66 -24.37 -12.75
N ILE A 334 19.28 -23.40 -13.55
CA ILE A 334 19.79 -22.03 -13.50
C ILE A 334 18.75 -21.17 -12.77
N PRO A 335 19.07 -20.59 -11.60
CA PRO A 335 18.17 -19.68 -10.91
C PRO A 335 17.84 -18.45 -11.76
N VAL A 336 16.59 -18.02 -11.71
CA VAL A 336 16.12 -16.80 -12.40
C VAL A 336 15.74 -15.75 -11.37
N LYS A 337 16.14 -14.50 -11.61
CA LYS A 337 15.66 -13.34 -10.85
C LYS A 337 15.12 -12.26 -11.78
N TYR A 338 14.07 -11.58 -11.33
CA TYR A 338 13.55 -10.40 -11.97
C TYR A 338 14.05 -9.15 -11.24
N ILE A 339 14.71 -8.23 -11.95
CA ILE A 339 15.17 -6.97 -11.37
C ILE A 339 14.69 -5.79 -12.20
N CYS A 340 13.95 -4.87 -11.57
CA CYS A 340 13.55 -3.62 -12.19
C CYS A 340 14.53 -2.50 -11.85
N CYS A 341 15.00 -1.76 -12.86
CA CYS A 341 15.98 -0.70 -12.70
C CYS A 341 15.91 0.33 -13.84
N ASP A 342 15.56 1.57 -13.50
CA ASP A 342 15.57 2.71 -14.43
C ASP A 342 16.92 3.44 -14.50
N GLY A 343 17.94 2.97 -13.77
CA GLY A 343 19.25 3.61 -13.66
C GLY A 343 19.19 5.04 -13.11
N GLU A 344 20.32 5.76 -13.13
CA GLU A 344 20.41 7.11 -12.57
C GLU A 344 19.33 8.07 -13.11
N LEU A 345 18.63 8.76 -12.20
CA LEU A 345 17.48 9.63 -12.53
C LEU A 345 17.79 10.69 -13.59
N GLN A 346 19.01 11.20 -13.63
CA GLN A 346 19.43 12.26 -14.56
C GLN A 346 19.67 11.77 -15.98
N LEU A 347 19.77 10.46 -16.20
CA LEU A 347 20.02 9.87 -17.52
C LEU A 347 18.70 9.51 -18.22
N ASN A 348 18.56 9.93 -19.48
CA ASN A 348 17.39 9.61 -20.32
C ASN A 348 17.41 8.17 -20.89
N LYS A 349 18.46 7.41 -20.63
CA LYS A 349 18.65 6.03 -21.10
C LYS A 349 19.44 5.23 -20.06
N VAL A 350 19.27 3.91 -20.07
CA VAL A 350 20.05 3.02 -19.21
C VAL A 350 21.01 2.20 -20.06
N THR A 351 22.21 2.00 -19.54
CA THR A 351 23.23 1.13 -20.14
C THR A 351 23.43 -0.09 -19.26
N LEU A 352 23.90 -1.17 -19.86
CA LEU A 352 24.20 -2.41 -19.15
C LEU A 352 25.25 -2.20 -18.07
N SER A 353 26.25 -1.35 -18.33
CA SER A 353 27.27 -0.99 -17.33
C SER A 353 26.68 -0.23 -16.13
N SER A 354 25.76 0.71 -16.37
CA SER A 354 25.06 1.43 -15.30
C SER A 354 24.17 0.47 -14.49
N PHE A 355 23.42 -0.41 -15.16
CA PHE A 355 22.63 -1.44 -14.50
C PHE A 355 23.48 -2.36 -13.63
N ILE A 356 24.57 -2.92 -14.18
CA ILE A 356 25.51 -3.79 -13.46
C ILE A 356 26.14 -3.06 -12.27
N ASN A 357 26.48 -1.78 -12.42
CA ASN A 357 27.02 -0.99 -11.32
C ASN A 357 25.99 -0.82 -10.18
N SER A 358 24.73 -0.57 -10.53
CA SER A 358 23.68 -0.45 -9.51
C SER A 358 23.36 -1.79 -8.85
N LEU A 359 23.28 -2.89 -9.62
CA LEU A 359 23.20 -4.25 -9.09
C LEU A 359 24.33 -4.51 -8.10
N LYS A 360 25.54 -4.06 -8.40
CA LYS A 360 26.70 -4.21 -7.51
C LYS A 360 26.53 -3.42 -6.22
N ASN A 361 26.03 -2.19 -6.27
CA ASN A 361 25.81 -1.40 -5.06
C ASN A 361 24.68 -1.97 -4.20
N ASP A 362 23.66 -2.54 -4.83
CA ASP A 362 22.51 -3.10 -4.14
C ASP A 362 22.73 -4.53 -3.62
N TYR A 363 23.51 -5.37 -4.33
CA TYR A 363 23.85 -6.75 -3.90
C TYR A 363 24.43 -6.81 -2.48
N LEU A 364 25.20 -5.78 -2.10
CA LEU A 364 25.83 -5.70 -0.78
C LEU A 364 24.84 -5.40 0.35
N ILE A 365 23.59 -5.08 0.02
CA ILE A 365 22.60 -4.50 0.92
C ILE A 365 21.29 -5.31 0.88
N ASN A 366 20.73 -5.57 -0.31
CA ASN A 366 19.39 -6.13 -0.47
C ASN A 366 19.35 -7.35 -1.42
N ASN A 367 19.82 -7.23 -2.66
CA ASN A 367 19.67 -8.29 -3.67
C ASN A 367 20.83 -9.29 -3.69
N LYS A 368 20.85 -10.27 -2.77
CA LYS A 368 21.80 -11.39 -2.88
C LYS A 368 21.39 -12.29 -4.05
N ILE A 369 22.23 -12.34 -5.08
CA ILE A 369 22.07 -13.17 -6.28
C ILE A 369 23.00 -14.38 -6.18
N ASP A 370 22.55 -15.55 -6.63
CA ASP A 370 23.37 -16.76 -6.65
C ASP A 370 24.36 -16.75 -7.83
N GLU A 371 25.46 -17.51 -7.72
CA GLU A 371 26.34 -17.74 -8.87
C GLU A 371 25.60 -18.46 -10.00
N LYS A 372 25.95 -18.14 -11.25
CA LYS A 372 25.32 -18.72 -12.46
C LYS A 372 23.80 -18.50 -12.48
N SER A 373 23.36 -17.27 -12.31
CA SER A 373 21.94 -16.90 -12.40
C SER A 373 21.62 -16.17 -13.71
N LEU A 374 20.37 -16.29 -14.15
CA LEU A 374 19.77 -15.43 -15.16
C LEU A 374 19.06 -14.25 -14.48
N ILE A 375 19.37 -13.04 -14.93
CA ILE A 375 18.66 -11.83 -14.53
C ILE A 375 17.80 -11.37 -15.69
N LEU A 376 16.49 -11.31 -15.46
CA LEU A 376 15.54 -10.64 -16.33
C LEU A 376 15.43 -9.18 -15.87
N TRP A 377 15.81 -8.25 -16.72
CA TRP A 377 15.90 -6.83 -16.39
C TRP A 377 14.75 -6.04 -17.01
N GLY A 378 13.95 -5.39 -16.17
CA GLY A 378 12.92 -4.45 -16.59
C GLY A 378 13.33 -2.98 -16.38
N THR A 379 12.99 -2.12 -17.33
CA THR A 379 13.25 -0.67 -17.27
C THR A 379 12.19 0.11 -18.06
N LYS A 380 11.80 1.28 -17.56
CA LYS A 380 10.94 2.22 -18.33
C LYS A 380 11.74 3.01 -19.37
N LYS A 381 13.05 3.14 -19.13
CA LYS A 381 13.95 3.92 -19.98
C LYS A 381 14.46 3.06 -21.15
N PRO A 382 14.65 3.66 -22.34
CA PRO A 382 15.10 2.93 -23.51
C PRO A 382 16.51 2.36 -23.35
N VAL A 383 16.68 1.12 -23.84
CA VAL A 383 17.96 0.40 -23.95
C VAL A 383 18.25 0.11 -25.42
N LYS A 384 19.48 0.36 -25.88
CA LYS A 384 19.82 0.29 -27.32
C LYS A 384 20.69 -0.91 -27.66
N GLY A 385 20.30 -1.63 -28.71
CA GLY A 385 21.14 -2.62 -29.40
C GLY A 385 21.79 -3.65 -28.48
N ILE A 386 23.12 -3.73 -28.51
CA ILE A 386 23.91 -4.72 -27.76
C ILE A 386 23.83 -4.59 -26.23
N GLU A 387 23.27 -3.50 -25.71
CA GLU A 387 23.13 -3.28 -24.26
C GLU A 387 21.95 -4.06 -23.66
N LYS A 388 21.07 -4.60 -24.50
CA LYS A 388 19.87 -5.33 -24.05
C LYS A 388 20.14 -6.75 -23.53
N TYR A 389 21.33 -7.29 -23.76
CA TYR A 389 21.67 -8.63 -23.27
C TYR A 389 23.15 -8.73 -22.85
N CYS A 390 23.44 -9.64 -21.94
CA CYS A 390 24.78 -9.89 -21.41
C CYS A 390 24.99 -11.38 -21.17
N THR A 391 26.05 -11.94 -21.73
CA THR A 391 26.52 -13.30 -21.39
C THR A 391 27.40 -13.27 -20.13
N PRO A 392 27.57 -14.40 -19.42
CA PRO A 392 28.46 -14.49 -18.26
C PRO A 392 29.88 -13.98 -18.54
N LYS A 393 30.46 -14.32 -19.70
CA LYS A 393 31.76 -13.79 -20.12
C LYS A 393 31.79 -12.25 -20.25
N ASN A 394 30.76 -11.65 -20.84
CA ASN A 394 30.69 -10.18 -20.98
C ASN A 394 30.46 -9.51 -19.63
N PHE A 395 29.65 -10.10 -18.75
CA PHE A 395 29.45 -9.61 -17.39
C PHE A 395 30.76 -9.54 -16.61
N ARG A 396 31.58 -10.61 -16.65
CA ARG A 396 32.92 -10.62 -16.05
C ARG A 396 33.82 -9.49 -16.57
N ARG A 397 33.72 -9.18 -17.87
CA ARG A 397 34.50 -8.09 -18.49
C ARG A 397 34.05 -6.74 -17.96
N ILE A 398 32.76 -6.44 -17.97
CA ILE A 398 32.20 -5.18 -17.48
C ILE A 398 32.55 -4.96 -16.00
N ILE A 399 32.45 -6.00 -15.17
CA ILE A 399 32.84 -5.92 -13.75
C ILE A 399 34.33 -5.60 -13.58
N LYS A 400 35.22 -6.16 -14.41
CA LYS A 400 36.66 -5.84 -14.39
C LYS A 400 36.90 -4.39 -14.77
N ASP A 401 36.22 -3.89 -15.80
CA ASP A 401 36.35 -2.51 -16.28
C ASP A 401 35.85 -1.52 -15.22
N ILE A 402 34.70 -1.80 -14.59
CA ILE A 402 34.17 -1.04 -13.46
C ILE A 402 35.15 -1.06 -12.28
N LYS A 403 35.83 -2.17 -11.98
CA LYS A 403 36.84 -2.20 -10.91
C LYS A 403 38.06 -1.31 -11.23
N GLY A 404 38.43 -1.20 -12.50
CA GLY A 404 39.56 -0.39 -12.97
C GLY A 404 39.36 1.12 -12.84
N THR A 405 38.12 1.61 -12.76
CA THR A 405 37.82 3.05 -12.61
C THR A 405 37.85 3.55 -11.16
N TYR A 406 37.87 2.67 -10.15
CA TYR A 406 37.88 3.06 -8.73
C TYR A 406 39.29 3.15 -8.11
N THR A 407 40.37 3.01 -8.89
CA THR A 407 41.75 2.97 -8.38
C THR A 407 42.37 4.33 -8.00
N SER A 408 41.60 5.42 -7.97
CA SER A 408 42.09 6.72 -7.48
C SER A 408 41.06 7.43 -6.60
N GLY A 409 41.23 7.30 -5.28
CA GLY A 409 40.76 8.28 -4.30
C GLY A 409 39.34 8.14 -3.73
N SER A 410 38.53 7.17 -4.14
CA SER A 410 37.19 6.97 -3.55
C SER A 410 37.20 5.92 -2.42
N ARG A 411 36.35 6.09 -1.40
CA ARG A 411 36.15 5.21 -0.23
C ARG A 411 35.56 3.83 -0.59
N PHE A 412 35.92 3.26 -1.74
CA PHE A 412 35.41 1.97 -2.21
C PHE A 412 36.31 0.83 -1.73
N ASP A 413 35.76 -0.04 -0.88
CA ASP A 413 36.51 -1.17 -0.32
C ASP A 413 36.71 -2.26 -1.37
N ILE A 414 37.94 -2.38 -1.86
CA ILE A 414 38.39 -3.37 -2.87
C ILE A 414 38.01 -4.81 -2.45
N LYS A 415 37.90 -5.10 -1.15
CA LYS A 415 37.48 -6.41 -0.64
C LYS A 415 36.01 -6.75 -0.95
N ARG A 416 35.11 -5.76 -1.06
CA ARG A 416 33.67 -6.00 -1.33
C ARG A 416 33.39 -6.45 -2.76
N GLY A 417 34.24 -6.09 -3.71
CA GLY A 417 34.14 -6.57 -5.11
C GLY A 417 34.40 -8.06 -5.30
N LEU A 418 34.80 -8.80 -4.25
CA LEU A 418 34.99 -10.26 -4.25
C LEU A 418 33.73 -11.02 -3.77
N SER A 419 32.74 -10.33 -3.20
CA SER A 419 31.56 -10.97 -2.60
C SER A 419 30.40 -11.19 -3.59
N GLN A 420 30.54 -10.77 -4.85
CA GLN A 420 29.49 -10.79 -5.85
C GLN A 420 29.58 -12.01 -6.77
N PRO A 421 28.46 -12.41 -7.40
CA PRO A 421 28.46 -13.52 -8.34
C PRO A 421 29.36 -13.14 -9.51
N LYS A 422 30.18 -14.08 -9.94
CA LYS A 422 31.15 -13.83 -11.03
C LYS A 422 30.52 -14.02 -12.40
N ASP A 423 29.46 -14.81 -12.47
CA ASP A 423 28.89 -15.34 -13.69
C ASP A 423 27.38 -15.10 -13.67
N LEU A 424 26.92 -14.12 -14.43
CA LEU A 424 25.51 -13.79 -14.58
C LEU A 424 25.19 -13.59 -16.05
N ALA A 425 24.07 -14.15 -16.50
CA ALA A 425 23.45 -13.76 -17.75
C ALA A 425 22.40 -12.68 -17.45
N ILE A 426 22.29 -11.67 -18.31
CA ILE A 426 21.30 -10.60 -18.17
C ILE A 426 20.56 -10.50 -19.50
N ILE A 427 19.23 -10.46 -19.46
CA ILE A 427 18.40 -10.19 -20.63
C ILE A 427 17.40 -9.10 -20.23
N GLU A 428 17.37 -8.02 -21.00
CA GLU A 428 16.36 -6.98 -20.86
C GLU A 428 15.07 -7.44 -21.54
N ILE A 429 13.93 -7.25 -20.85
CA ILE A 429 12.65 -7.89 -21.16
C ILE A 429 12.13 -7.49 -22.54
N SER A 430 12.34 -6.25 -23.00
CA SER A 430 11.92 -5.85 -24.35
C SER A 430 12.54 -6.72 -25.44
N THR A 431 13.73 -7.30 -25.20
CA THR A 431 14.35 -8.24 -26.15
C THR A 431 13.57 -9.54 -26.27
N LEU A 432 13.00 -10.03 -25.16
CA LEU A 432 12.18 -11.25 -25.17
C LEU A 432 10.84 -10.95 -25.85
N ILE A 433 10.23 -9.80 -25.56
CA ILE A 433 9.01 -9.33 -26.20
C ILE A 433 9.20 -9.20 -27.73
N GLU A 434 10.27 -8.55 -28.17
CA GLU A 434 10.64 -8.44 -29.59
C GLU A 434 10.73 -9.83 -30.25
N LYS A 435 11.33 -10.83 -29.57
CA LYS A 435 11.42 -12.20 -30.10
C LYS A 435 10.10 -12.94 -30.14
N ILE A 436 9.21 -12.70 -29.18
CA ILE A 436 7.86 -13.27 -29.17
C ILE A 436 7.05 -12.73 -30.35
N ASN A 437 7.15 -11.43 -30.65
CA ASN A 437 6.33 -10.77 -31.67
C ASN A 437 6.91 -10.87 -33.09
N ASP A 438 8.23 -10.86 -33.26
CA ASP A 438 8.85 -10.90 -34.59
C ASP A 438 8.79 -12.33 -35.21
N HIS A 439 8.77 -13.39 -34.37
CA HIS A 439 8.92 -14.80 -34.79
C HIS A 439 8.11 -15.79 -33.91
N THR A 440 8.66 -16.98 -33.63
CA THR A 440 8.04 -18.03 -32.78
C THR A 440 8.62 -18.01 -31.37
N LEU A 441 7.89 -18.56 -30.39
CA LEU A 441 8.38 -18.73 -29.02
C LEU A 441 9.72 -19.50 -28.94
N GLU A 442 10.04 -20.30 -29.96
CA GLU A 442 11.32 -21.02 -30.06
C GLU A 442 12.53 -20.06 -30.14
N ASP A 443 12.40 -18.90 -30.78
CA ASP A 443 13.49 -17.92 -30.86
C ASP A 443 13.75 -17.21 -29.53
N MET A 444 12.69 -16.96 -28.75
CA MET A 444 12.83 -16.51 -27.36
C MET A 444 13.56 -17.57 -26.52
N VAL A 445 13.18 -18.84 -26.65
CA VAL A 445 13.84 -19.96 -25.95
C VAL A 445 15.32 -20.04 -26.35
N ASN A 446 15.62 -19.94 -27.63
CA ASN A 446 16.99 -19.99 -28.16
C ASN A 446 17.83 -18.82 -27.64
N LEU A 447 17.28 -17.59 -27.63
CA LEU A 447 17.97 -16.42 -27.08
C LEU A 447 18.31 -16.61 -25.59
N ILE A 448 17.40 -17.19 -24.80
CA ILE A 448 17.65 -17.48 -23.39
C ILE A 448 18.81 -18.47 -23.26
N LYS A 449 18.78 -19.58 -24.01
CA LYS A 449 19.85 -20.59 -24.00
C LYS A 449 21.20 -20.02 -24.44
N GLU A 450 21.22 -19.23 -25.51
CA GLU A 450 22.43 -18.56 -26.02
C GLU A 450 23.00 -17.56 -25.01
N SER A 451 22.13 -16.84 -24.29
CA SER A 451 22.55 -15.89 -23.25
C SER A 451 23.19 -16.58 -22.04
N LEU A 452 22.78 -17.82 -21.78
CA LEU A 452 23.34 -18.67 -20.73
C LEU A 452 24.63 -19.38 -21.17
N ALA A 453 24.82 -19.58 -22.47
CA ALA A 453 26.02 -20.18 -23.03
C ALA A 453 27.21 -19.18 -22.98
N ASN A 454 28.35 -19.65 -22.44
CA ASN A 454 29.67 -18.98 -22.30
C ASN A 454 29.97 -18.21 -21.00
#